data_AF-A0A3B0RCV9-F1
#
_entry.id   AF-A0A3B0RCV9-F1
#
_cell.length_a   1.000
_cell.length_b   1.000
_cell.length_c   1.000
_cell.angle_alpha   90.00
_cell.angle_beta   90.00
_cell.angle_gamma   90.00
#
_symmetry.space_group_name_H-M   'P 1'
#
loop_
_entity.id
_entity.type
_entity.pdbx_description
1 polymer ?
#
loop_
_entity_poly.entity_id
_entity_poly.type
_entity_poly.pdbx_seq_one_letter_code
_entity_poly.pdbx_strand_id
1 'polypeptide(L)'
;EEANLLLARQIRHAGISTHVPARGSVRSGAVELFLAGIRHTADPGAEFIVHSWMDENGLEANDYPASDPVHAEYLDYYKEMGVPAEKARAFYALTNSVPFSEQLKLSRDDLARYALLH
;
A
#
# COMPACT_ATOMS: atom_id res chain seq x y z
N GLU A 1 -11.16 -6.78 0.38
CA GLU A 1 -9.90 -6.31 0.98
C GLU A 1 -9.41 -7.17 2.15
N GLU A 2 -10.28 -7.50 3.12
CA GLU A 2 -9.90 -8.17 4.37
C GLU A 2 -8.92 -9.35 4.22
N ALA A 3 -9.19 -10.28 3.28
CA ALA A 3 -8.32 -11.43 3.03
C ALA A 3 -6.88 -11.04 2.63
N ASN A 4 -6.71 -9.93 1.92
CA ASN A 4 -5.40 -9.42 1.50
C ASN A 4 -4.60 -8.89 2.71
N LEU A 5 -5.26 -8.13 3.59
CA LEU A 5 -4.64 -7.62 4.82
C LEU A 5 -4.34 -8.76 5.81
N LEU A 6 -5.18 -9.78 5.88
CA LEU A 6 -4.91 -10.99 6.66
C LEU A 6 -3.67 -11.72 6.14
N LEU A 7 -3.58 -11.97 4.83
CA LEU A 7 -2.40 -12.58 4.22
C LEU A 7 -1.13 -11.73 4.45
N ALA A 8 -1.23 -10.41 4.29
CA ALA A 8 -0.13 -9.50 4.56
C ALA A 8 0.39 -9.63 5.99
N ARG A 9 -0.50 -9.66 6.99
CA ARG A 9 -0.10 -9.89 8.39
C ARG A 9 0.58 -11.25 8.57
N GLN A 10 0.15 -12.30 7.88
CA GLN A 10 0.84 -13.59 7.91
C GLN A 10 2.26 -13.52 7.31
N ILE A 11 2.46 -12.78 6.21
CA ILE A 11 3.79 -12.54 5.62
C ILE A 11 4.69 -11.83 6.63
N ARG A 12 4.18 -10.79 7.30
CA ARG A 12 4.88 -10.04 8.35
C ARG A 12 5.28 -10.95 9.52
N HIS A 13 4.31 -11.72 10.04
CA HIS A 13 4.55 -12.65 11.16
C HIS A 13 5.55 -13.75 10.81
N ALA A 14 5.58 -14.20 9.56
CA ALA A 14 6.53 -15.19 9.08
C ALA A 14 7.95 -14.65 8.89
N GLY A 15 8.19 -13.35 9.04
CA GLY A 15 9.52 -12.75 8.89
C GLY A 15 10.00 -12.72 7.44
N ILE A 16 9.09 -12.73 6.46
CA ILE A 16 9.43 -12.79 5.04
C ILE A 16 9.83 -11.39 4.55
N SER A 17 10.90 -11.28 3.77
CA SER A 17 11.28 -10.02 3.10
C SER A 17 10.67 -9.95 1.70
N THR A 18 10.36 -8.74 1.23
CA THR A 18 9.77 -8.49 -0.08
C THR A 18 10.77 -7.77 -0.98
N HIS A 19 10.85 -8.21 -2.24
CA HIS A 19 11.74 -7.65 -3.24
C HIS A 19 11.03 -7.53 -4.58
N VAL A 20 11.08 -6.34 -5.19
CA VAL A 20 10.65 -6.14 -6.58
C VAL A 20 11.88 -6.16 -7.49
N PRO A 21 12.03 -7.17 -8.37
CA PRO A 21 13.19 -7.28 -9.24
C PRO A 21 13.12 -6.27 -10.39
N ALA A 22 14.21 -6.19 -11.17
CA ALA A 22 14.26 -5.38 -12.39
C ALA A 22 13.10 -5.72 -13.35
N ARG A 23 12.41 -4.69 -13.83
CA ARG A 23 11.17 -4.80 -14.64
C ARG A 23 9.99 -5.47 -13.93
N GLY A 24 10.10 -5.72 -12.62
CA GLY A 24 9.00 -6.15 -11.79
C GLY A 24 7.99 -5.02 -11.59
N SER A 25 6.73 -5.38 -11.36
CA SER A 25 5.71 -4.40 -11.01
C SER A 25 4.78 -4.91 -9.93
N VAL A 26 4.37 -4.02 -9.03
CA VAL A 26 3.44 -4.27 -7.93
C VAL A 26 2.26 -3.31 -8.08
N ARG A 27 1.04 -3.81 -8.04
CA ARG A 27 -0.15 -3.05 -8.45
C ARG A 27 -1.33 -3.32 -7.53
N SER A 28 -2.14 -2.30 -7.25
CA SER A 28 -3.35 -2.44 -6.43
C SER A 28 -3.03 -3.08 -5.06
N GLY A 29 -3.88 -3.96 -4.54
CA GLY A 29 -3.69 -4.69 -3.27
C GLY A 29 -2.34 -5.42 -3.11
N ALA A 30 -1.60 -5.67 -4.19
CA ALA A 30 -0.25 -6.23 -4.09
C ALA A 30 0.76 -5.24 -3.48
N VAL A 31 0.46 -3.94 -3.47
CA VAL A 31 1.27 -2.91 -2.79
C VAL A 31 1.26 -3.17 -1.30
N GLU A 32 0.10 -3.46 -0.71
CA GLU A 32 -0.03 -3.84 0.68
C GLU A 32 0.78 -5.11 0.96
N LEU A 33 0.68 -6.15 0.12
CA LEU A 33 1.49 -7.37 0.26
C LEU A 33 3.00 -7.10 0.16
N PHE A 34 3.43 -6.15 -0.69
CA PHE A 34 4.83 -5.75 -0.74
C PHE A 34 5.27 -5.07 0.57
N LEU A 35 4.42 -4.21 1.14
CA LEU A 35 4.67 -3.57 2.43
C LEU A 35 4.58 -4.53 3.63
N ALA A 36 4.14 -5.76 3.41
CA ALA A 36 4.07 -6.76 4.47
C ALA A 36 5.44 -7.29 4.91
N GLY A 37 6.46 -7.13 4.07
CA GLY A 37 7.77 -7.73 4.31
C GLY A 37 8.50 -7.16 5.53
N ILE A 38 9.31 -7.95 6.23
CA ILE A 38 10.18 -7.37 7.28
C ILE A 38 11.25 -6.42 6.74
N ARG A 39 11.51 -6.53 5.43
CA ARG A 39 12.38 -5.66 4.68
C ARG A 39 11.84 -5.50 3.26
N HIS A 40 11.74 -4.26 2.78
CA HIS A 40 11.21 -3.94 1.46
C HIS A 40 12.30 -3.38 0.56
N THR A 41 12.60 -4.08 -0.53
CA THR A 41 13.57 -3.60 -1.53
C THR A 41 12.97 -3.59 -2.92
N ALA A 42 13.45 -2.69 -3.76
CA ALA A 42 13.01 -2.58 -5.13
C ALA A 42 14.18 -2.16 -6.02
N ASP A 43 14.27 -2.79 -7.20
CA ASP A 43 15.18 -2.39 -8.26
C ASP A 43 14.85 -0.96 -8.75
N PRO A 44 15.83 -0.16 -9.23
CA PRO A 44 15.56 1.17 -9.78
C PRO A 44 14.53 1.20 -10.91
N GLY A 45 14.41 0.12 -11.70
CA GLY A 45 13.42 -0.04 -12.76
C GLY A 45 12.10 -0.67 -12.32
N ALA A 46 11.86 -0.86 -11.02
CA ALA A 46 10.60 -1.38 -10.50
C ALA A 46 9.46 -0.36 -10.64
N GLU A 47 8.27 -0.85 -10.95
CA GLU A 47 7.07 -0.02 -11.12
C GLU A 47 6.01 -0.34 -10.07
N PHE A 48 5.42 0.69 -9.48
CA PHE A 48 4.31 0.55 -8.54
C PHE A 48 3.08 1.23 -9.13
N ILE A 49 1.90 0.65 -8.94
CA ILE A 49 0.64 1.26 -9.35
C ILE A 49 -0.33 1.24 -8.19
N VAL A 50 -0.85 2.42 -7.87
CA VAL A 50 -1.85 2.62 -6.83
C VAL A 50 -3.10 3.25 -7.42
N HIS A 51 -4.21 3.03 -6.74
CA HIS A 51 -5.50 3.66 -6.98
C HIS A 51 -6.33 3.51 -5.70
N SER A 52 -7.47 4.19 -5.64
CA SER A 52 -8.41 4.04 -4.54
C SER A 52 -8.86 2.58 -4.38
N TRP A 53 -9.02 2.11 -3.15
CA TRP A 53 -9.64 0.80 -2.91
C TRP A 53 -11.15 0.86 -3.19
N MET A 54 -11.76 -0.30 -3.36
CA MET A 54 -13.20 -0.44 -3.57
C MET A 54 -13.73 -1.56 -2.68
N ASP A 55 -14.79 -1.28 -1.93
CA ASP A 55 -15.46 -2.27 -1.11
C ASP A 55 -16.34 -3.21 -1.95
N GLU A 56 -16.97 -4.17 -1.28
CA GLU A 56 -17.87 -5.15 -1.91
C GLU A 56 -19.19 -4.56 -2.44
N ASN A 57 -19.53 -3.33 -2.05
CA ASN A 57 -20.68 -2.57 -2.56
C ASN A 57 -20.32 -1.65 -3.73
N GLY A 58 -19.04 -1.57 -4.12
CA GLY A 58 -18.55 -0.68 -5.16
C GLY A 58 -18.27 0.75 -4.67
N LEU A 59 -18.23 0.98 -3.36
CA LEU A 59 -17.86 2.25 -2.76
C LEU A 59 -16.35 2.36 -2.61
N GLU A 60 -15.82 3.55 -2.89
CA GLU A 60 -14.41 3.87 -2.83
C GLU A 60 -14.07 4.69 -1.58
N ALA A 61 -12.77 4.88 -1.31
CA ALA A 61 -12.31 5.63 -0.15
C ALA A 61 -12.97 7.02 0.00
N ASN A 62 -13.18 7.75 -1.10
CA ASN A 62 -13.75 9.09 -1.06
C ASN A 62 -15.29 9.12 -0.95
N ASP A 63 -15.96 7.96 -1.03
CA ASP A 63 -17.40 7.85 -0.76
C ASP A 63 -17.70 7.81 0.74
N TYR A 64 -16.67 7.61 1.58
CA TYR A 64 -16.77 7.65 3.03
C TYR A 64 -16.33 9.01 3.58
N PRO A 65 -16.93 9.48 4.69
CA PRO A 65 -16.41 10.65 5.40
C PRO A 65 -14.97 10.42 5.86
N ALA A 66 -14.13 11.47 5.85
CA ALA A 66 -12.74 11.35 6.30
C ALA A 66 -12.56 10.86 7.77
N SER A 67 -13.61 10.90 8.59
CA SER A 67 -13.66 10.37 9.95
C SER A 67 -14.13 8.91 10.06
N ASP A 68 -14.47 8.27 8.94
CA ASP A 68 -15.00 6.92 8.93
C ASP A 68 -13.93 5.90 9.38
N PRO A 69 -14.27 4.94 10.24
CA PRO A 69 -13.32 3.94 10.73
C PRO A 69 -12.68 3.08 9.63
N VAL A 70 -13.28 2.97 8.43
CA VAL A 70 -12.68 2.22 7.32
C VAL A 70 -11.29 2.75 6.94
N HIS A 71 -11.05 4.06 7.09
CA HIS A 71 -9.72 4.64 6.85
C HIS A 71 -8.72 4.27 7.93
N ALA A 72 -9.17 4.08 9.17
CA ALA A 72 -8.30 3.72 10.28
C ALA A 72 -7.68 2.34 10.07
N GLU A 73 -8.42 1.39 9.48
CA GLU A 73 -7.91 0.04 9.20
C GLU A 73 -6.64 0.05 8.35
N TYR A 74 -6.63 0.83 7.26
CA TYR A 74 -5.46 0.98 6.39
C TYR A 74 -4.30 1.71 7.06
N LEU A 75 -4.60 2.77 7.83
CA LEU A 75 -3.57 3.53 8.53
C LEU A 75 -2.90 2.71 9.64
N ASP A 76 -3.69 1.92 10.37
CA ASP A 76 -3.19 0.98 11.37
C ASP A 76 -2.38 -0.14 10.70
N TYR A 77 -2.84 -0.66 9.56
CA TYR A 77 -2.07 -1.61 8.76
C TYR A 77 -0.68 -1.06 8.37
N TYR A 78 -0.60 0.16 7.81
CA TYR A 78 0.69 0.75 7.45
C TYR A 78 1.60 0.96 8.67
N LYS A 79 1.02 1.33 9.81
CA LYS A 79 1.75 1.45 11.07
C LYS A 79 2.29 0.09 11.55
N GLU A 80 1.49 -0.97 11.47
CA GLU A 80 1.94 -2.36 11.76
C GLU A 80 3.12 -2.77 10.86
N MET A 81 3.15 -2.28 9.62
CA MET A 81 4.25 -2.51 8.67
C MET A 81 5.47 -1.61 8.91
N GLY A 82 5.47 -0.80 9.96
CA GLY A 82 6.60 0.06 10.33
C GLY A 82 6.68 1.36 9.54
N VAL A 83 5.62 1.73 8.80
CA VAL A 83 5.57 3.01 8.09
C VAL A 83 5.31 4.13 9.10
N PRO A 84 6.13 5.21 9.13
CA PRO A 84 5.90 6.34 10.03
C PRO A 84 4.51 6.95 9.80
N ALA A 85 3.81 7.31 10.88
CA ALA A 85 2.40 7.71 10.81
C ALA A 85 2.10 8.87 9.83
N GLU A 86 3.01 9.85 9.72
CA GLU A 86 2.86 10.93 8.73
C GLU A 86 2.98 10.43 7.29
N LYS A 87 3.92 9.51 7.05
CA LYS A 87 4.13 8.90 5.74
C LYS A 87 2.99 7.96 5.38
N ALA A 88 2.45 7.21 6.35
CA ALA A 88 1.27 6.37 6.17
C ALA A 88 0.07 7.20 5.73
N ARG A 89 -0.23 8.32 6.40
CA ARG A 89 -1.31 9.24 6.00
C ARG A 89 -1.08 9.83 4.61
N ALA A 90 0.13 10.28 4.32
CA ALA A 90 0.45 10.88 3.03
C ALA A 90 0.37 9.85 1.88
N PHE A 91 0.84 8.62 2.11
CA PHE A 91 0.76 7.54 1.13
C PHE A 91 -0.69 7.09 0.92
N TYR A 92 -1.47 6.92 1.99
CA TYR A 92 -2.91 6.62 1.90
C TYR A 92 -3.68 7.71 1.13
N ALA A 93 -3.37 8.98 1.36
CA ALA A 93 -3.97 10.07 0.60
C ALA A 93 -3.57 10.02 -0.89
N LEU A 94 -2.32 9.65 -1.20
CA LEU A 94 -1.84 9.47 -2.56
C LEU A 94 -2.52 8.30 -3.27
N THR A 95 -2.67 7.14 -2.61
CA THR A 95 -3.34 5.98 -3.23
C THR A 95 -4.77 6.32 -3.59
N ASN A 96 -5.48 7.04 -2.72
CA ASN A 96 -6.88 7.43 -2.91
C ASN A 96 -7.07 8.75 -3.70
N SER A 97 -6.01 9.28 -4.33
CA SER A 97 -6.11 10.51 -5.14
C SER A 97 -6.62 10.28 -6.56
N VAL A 98 -6.67 9.02 -7.00
CA VAL A 98 -7.25 8.60 -8.29
C VAL A 98 -8.29 7.52 -8.02
N PRO A 99 -9.41 7.49 -8.77
CA PRO A 99 -10.47 6.51 -8.56
C PRO A 99 -9.98 5.09 -8.87
N PHE A 100 -10.71 4.08 -8.39
CA PHE A 100 -10.39 2.65 -8.62
C PHE A 100 -10.25 2.30 -10.11
N SER A 101 -11.00 2.98 -10.98
CA SER A 101 -10.94 2.78 -12.44
C SER A 101 -9.70 3.38 -13.11
N GLU A 102 -8.92 4.19 -12.40
CA GLU A 102 -7.70 4.83 -12.88
C GLU A 102 -6.44 4.23 -12.24
N GLN A 103 -5.27 4.66 -12.70
CA GLN A 103 -3.99 4.15 -12.23
C GLN A 103 -3.00 5.29 -12.06
N LEU A 104 -2.45 5.42 -10.85
CA LEU A 104 -1.32 6.29 -10.57
C LEU A 104 -0.05 5.47 -10.50
N LYS A 105 0.85 5.71 -11.45
CA LYS A 105 2.16 5.04 -11.51
C LYS A 105 3.18 5.75 -10.62
N LEU A 106 3.88 4.97 -9.80
CA LEU A 106 4.92 5.41 -8.89
C LEU A 106 6.24 4.70 -9.20
N SER A 107 7.34 5.42 -9.06
CA SER A 107 8.70 4.88 -9.15
C SER A 107 9.19 4.35 -7.81
N ARG A 108 10.32 3.65 -7.82
CA ARG A 108 11.07 3.31 -6.59
C ARG A 108 11.37 4.56 -5.74
N ASP A 109 11.75 5.66 -6.37
CA ASP A 109 12.12 6.89 -5.65
C ASP A 109 10.90 7.54 -5.00
N ASP A 110 9.71 7.39 -5.58
CA ASP A 110 8.46 7.79 -4.93
C ASP A 110 8.22 6.96 -3.66
N LEU A 111 8.39 5.64 -3.70
CA LEU A 111 8.29 4.81 -2.49
C LEU A 111 9.32 5.20 -1.42
N ALA A 112 10.54 5.53 -1.84
CA ALA A 112 11.58 6.01 -0.92
C ALA A 112 11.17 7.31 -0.21
N ARG A 113 10.48 8.25 -0.89
CA ARG A 113 9.97 9.50 -0.28
C ARG A 113 8.94 9.24 0.83
N TYR A 114 8.25 8.11 0.77
CA TYR A 114 7.30 7.66 1.80
C TYR A 114 7.93 6.74 2.86
N ALA A 115 9.27 6.57 2.86
CA ALA A 115 9.97 5.65 3.76
C ALA A 115 9.49 4.19 3.66
N LEU A 116 9.03 3.78 2.46
CA LEU A 116 8.50 2.44 2.21
C LEU A 116 9.56 1.42 1.79
N LEU A 117 10.83 1.83 1.69
CA LEU A 117 11.98 0.99 1.32
C LEU A 117 13.04 1.02 2.43
N HIS A 118 13.68 -0.12 2.70
CA HIS A 118 14.75 -0.29 3.70
C HIS A 118 15.61 -1.54 3.40
#